data_AF-C0D5V6-F1
#
_entry.id   AF-C0D5V6-F1
#
_cell.length_a   1.000
_cell.length_b   1.000
_cell.length_c   1.000
_cell.angle_alpha   90.00
_cell.angle_beta   90.00
_cell.angle_gamma   90.00
#
_symmetry.space_group_name_H-M   'P 1'
#
loop_
_entity.id
_entity.type
_entity.pdbx_description
1 polymer ?
#
loop_
_entity_poly.entity_id
_entity_poly.type
_entity_poly.pdbx_seq_one_letter_code
_entity_poly.pdbx_strand_id
1 'polypeptide(L)'
;MSQTYTDLTETMFPDSMDQWDRYLDPTIQTISLITQYQNFYNQGKFEEANGVIEHNPILKRIIVNASTMNKTLDAIMALQRFYFSDFQTYLQNIIQLKGEYASTVKYPKYSVVTYIVHDNTEAFLCLSGNCPIGTPPTNTNFWTPWTARGEKGDSGTGLT
;
A
#
# COMPACT_ATOMS: atom_id res chain seq x y z
N MET A 1 18.04 2.04 -1.25
CA MET A 1 17.90 2.28 0.19
C MET A 1 16.71 3.16 0.43
N SER A 2 15.87 2.79 1.41
CA SER A 2 14.70 3.55 1.84
C SER A 2 15.13 4.83 2.57
N GLN A 3 14.42 5.92 2.32
CA GLN A 3 14.55 7.17 3.07
C GLN A 3 13.75 7.13 4.37
N THR A 4 12.61 6.43 4.37
CA THR A 4 11.74 6.27 5.53
C THR A 4 12.34 5.31 6.57
N TYR A 5 12.88 4.16 6.14
CA TYR A 5 13.53 3.18 7.01
C TYR A 5 15.04 3.16 6.75
N THR A 6 15.75 4.12 7.33
CA THR A 6 17.19 4.34 7.06
C THR A 6 18.10 3.19 7.50
N ASP A 7 17.63 2.32 8.40
CA ASP A 7 18.32 1.11 8.84
C ASP A 7 18.17 -0.07 7.86
N LEU A 8 17.19 -0.02 6.96
CA LEU A 8 16.93 -1.05 5.95
C LEU A 8 17.62 -0.68 4.63
N THR A 9 18.87 -1.10 4.52
CA THR A 9 19.77 -0.66 3.43
C THR A 9 19.48 -1.32 2.09
N GLU A 10 18.88 -2.53 2.10
CA GLU A 10 18.73 -3.39 0.93
C GLU A 10 17.36 -3.30 0.24
N THR A 11 16.45 -2.48 0.77
CA THR A 11 15.12 -2.18 0.19
C THR A 11 14.96 -0.68 -0.09
N MET A 12 14.05 -0.33 -0.99
CA MET A 12 13.58 1.03 -1.27
C MET A 12 12.14 1.27 -0.81
N PHE A 13 11.44 0.22 -0.36
CA PHE A 13 10.10 0.32 0.20
C PHE A 13 10.14 0.99 1.58
N PRO A 14 9.17 1.85 1.94
CA PRO A 14 7.92 2.18 1.24
C PRO A 14 8.03 3.32 0.22
N ASP A 15 9.19 3.98 0.12
CA ASP A 15 9.37 5.19 -0.68
C ASP A 15 9.26 4.91 -2.19
N SER A 16 9.66 3.72 -2.63
CA SER A 16 9.52 3.27 -4.02
C SER A 16 9.56 1.74 -4.15
N MET A 17 9.25 1.22 -5.34
CA MET A 17 9.25 -0.21 -5.62
C MET A 17 10.67 -0.74 -5.84
N ASP A 18 11.03 -1.80 -5.11
CA ASP A 18 12.30 -2.50 -5.27
C ASP A 18 12.53 -2.98 -6.72
N GLN A 19 13.74 -2.75 -7.23
CA GLN A 19 14.16 -3.13 -8.59
C GLN A 19 15.13 -4.31 -8.52
N TRP A 20 14.62 -5.48 -8.14
CA TRP A 20 15.43 -6.70 -8.04
C TRP A 20 15.23 -7.60 -9.26
N ASP A 21 16.35 -8.08 -9.80
CA ASP A 21 16.31 -9.05 -10.89
C ASP A 21 15.77 -10.40 -10.42
N ARG A 22 15.07 -11.10 -11.31
CA ARG A 22 14.62 -12.47 -11.06
C ARG A 22 15.81 -13.43 -10.98
N TYR A 23 15.75 -14.33 -10.01
CA TYR A 23 16.66 -15.48 -9.95
C TYR A 23 16.50 -16.37 -11.17
N LEU A 24 17.61 -17.01 -11.55
CA LEU A 24 17.75 -17.90 -12.67
C LEU A 24 18.35 -19.22 -12.19
N ASP A 25 17.92 -20.31 -12.82
CA ASP A 25 18.56 -21.60 -12.63
C ASP A 25 19.93 -21.63 -13.34
N PRO A 26 20.90 -22.40 -12.82
CA PRO A 26 22.15 -22.66 -13.52
C PRO A 26 21.92 -23.26 -14.92
N THR A 27 22.71 -22.81 -15.89
CA THR A 27 22.79 -23.40 -17.23
C THR A 27 24.16 -24.02 -17.47
N ILE A 28 24.28 -24.74 -18.60
CA ILE A 28 25.58 -25.27 -19.08
C ILE A 28 26.61 -24.14 -19.26
N GLN A 29 26.19 -22.92 -19.62
CA GLN A 29 27.12 -21.79 -19.79
C GLN A 29 27.63 -21.23 -18.46
N THR A 30 26.85 -21.37 -17.38
CA THR A 30 27.19 -20.78 -16.08
C THR A 30 27.88 -21.77 -15.14
N ILE A 31 27.85 -23.07 -15.44
CA ILE A 31 28.36 -24.11 -14.54
C ILE A 31 29.85 -23.95 -14.23
N SER A 32 30.67 -23.58 -15.23
CA SER A 32 32.10 -23.38 -15.03
C SER A 32 32.39 -22.25 -14.04
N LEU A 33 31.64 -21.16 -14.13
CA LEU A 33 31.73 -20.01 -13.23
C LEU A 33 31.27 -20.37 -11.80
N ILE A 34 30.19 -21.14 -11.68
CA ILE A 34 29.69 -21.61 -10.38
C ILE A 34 30.72 -22.54 -9.72
N THR A 35 31.31 -23.47 -10.46
CA THR A 35 32.36 -24.35 -9.95
C THR A 35 33.60 -23.55 -9.54
N GLN A 36 34.00 -22.53 -10.30
CA GLN A 36 35.11 -21.66 -9.93
C GLN A 36 34.84 -20.94 -8.61
N TYR A 37 33.66 -20.36 -8.45
CA TYR A 37 33.22 -19.72 -7.22
C TYR A 37 33.27 -20.70 -6.03
N GLN A 38 32.70 -21.90 -6.18
CA GLN A 38 32.68 -22.91 -5.12
C GLN A 38 34.09 -23.38 -4.74
N ASN A 39 34.99 -23.53 -5.71
CA ASN A 39 36.38 -23.91 -5.43
C ASN A 39 37.13 -22.87 -4.62
N PHE A 40 36.95 -21.57 -4.92
CA PHE A 40 37.54 -20.50 -4.11
C PHE A 40 36.96 -20.49 -2.68
N TYR A 41 35.65 -20.67 -2.52
CA TYR A 41 35.02 -20.81 -1.20
C TYR A 41 35.56 -21.99 -0.40
N ASN A 42 35.70 -23.16 -1.03
CA ASN A 42 36.24 -24.37 -0.38
C ASN A 42 37.71 -24.22 0.03
N GLN A 43 38.44 -23.30 -0.58
CA GLN A 43 39.83 -22.97 -0.25
C GLN A 43 39.96 -21.81 0.77
N GLY A 44 38.84 -21.21 1.22
CA GLY A 44 38.86 -20.03 2.08
C GLY A 44 39.27 -18.73 1.37
N LYS A 45 39.26 -18.72 0.04
CA LYS A 45 39.63 -17.59 -0.82
C LYS A 45 38.43 -16.71 -1.13
N PHE A 46 37.92 -16.02 -0.11
CA PHE A 46 36.66 -15.28 -0.20
C PHE A 46 36.75 -14.05 -1.12
N GLU A 47 37.90 -13.38 -1.18
CA GLU A 47 38.11 -12.22 -2.05
C GLU A 47 38.07 -12.65 -3.52
N GLU A 48 38.77 -13.73 -3.88
CA GLU A 48 38.75 -14.26 -5.24
C GLU A 48 37.36 -14.77 -5.63
N ALA A 49 36.63 -15.39 -4.70
CA ALA A 49 35.26 -15.81 -4.95
C ALA A 49 34.31 -14.62 -5.19
N ASN A 50 34.44 -13.54 -4.41
CA ASN A 50 33.70 -12.29 -4.64
C ASN A 50 34.05 -11.69 -6.00
N GLY A 51 35.33 -11.73 -6.39
CA GLY A 51 35.79 -11.32 -7.71
C GLY A 51 35.07 -12.07 -8.84
N VAL A 52 34.82 -13.37 -8.70
CA VAL A 52 34.05 -14.14 -9.72
C VAL A 52 32.63 -13.58 -9.89
N ILE A 53 31.95 -13.21 -8.80
CA ILE A 53 30.60 -12.62 -8.83
C ILE A 53 30.62 -11.22 -9.44
N GLU A 54 31.60 -10.39 -9.08
CA GLU A 54 31.69 -9.00 -9.57
C GLU A 54 31.93 -8.93 -11.08
N HIS A 55 32.82 -9.78 -11.60
CA HIS A 55 33.13 -9.85 -13.03
C HIS A 55 32.05 -10.56 -13.84
N ASN A 56 31.17 -11.33 -13.19
CA ASN A 56 30.09 -12.06 -13.86
C ASN A 56 28.74 -11.77 -13.18
N PRO A 57 28.11 -10.60 -13.44
CA PRO A 57 26.90 -10.16 -12.76
C PRO A 57 25.73 -11.15 -12.86
N ILE A 58 25.70 -12.01 -13.88
CA ILE A 58 24.70 -13.09 -14.01
C ILE A 58 24.67 -14.01 -12.78
N LEU A 59 25.81 -14.21 -12.11
CA LEU A 59 25.91 -15.04 -10.92
C LEU A 59 25.16 -14.44 -9.72
N LYS A 60 24.96 -13.12 -9.66
CA LYS A 60 24.13 -12.48 -8.63
C LYS A 60 22.67 -12.94 -8.68
N ARG A 61 22.23 -13.43 -9.84
CA ARG A 61 20.88 -13.98 -10.08
C ARG A 61 20.83 -15.49 -9.93
N ILE A 62 21.94 -16.17 -9.69
CA ILE A 62 22.02 -17.63 -9.57
C ILE A 62 22.41 -18.05 -8.16
N ILE A 63 23.34 -17.32 -7.54
CA ILE A 63 23.91 -17.64 -6.23
C ILE A 63 23.07 -17.00 -5.11
N VAL A 64 22.64 -17.82 -4.17
CA VAL A 64 22.03 -17.38 -2.91
C VAL A 64 23.13 -17.19 -1.88
N ASN A 65 23.28 -15.96 -1.38
CA ASN A 65 24.27 -15.58 -0.36
C ASN A 65 23.64 -14.62 0.66
N ALA A 66 24.45 -14.13 1.60
CA ALA A 66 23.98 -13.20 2.64
C ALA A 66 23.33 -11.94 2.06
N SER A 67 23.88 -11.33 1.00
CA SER A 67 23.29 -10.14 0.38
C SER A 67 21.91 -10.43 -0.22
N THR A 68 21.76 -11.56 -0.93
CA THR A 68 20.46 -12.04 -1.43
C THR A 68 19.44 -12.21 -0.29
N MET A 69 19.85 -12.82 0.82
CA MET A 69 18.97 -13.06 1.96
C MET A 69 18.62 -11.77 2.71
N ASN A 70 19.58 -10.86 2.86
CA ASN A 70 19.39 -9.58 3.53
C ASN A 70 18.43 -8.67 2.77
N LYS A 71 18.46 -8.66 1.43
CA LYS A 71 17.43 -8.01 0.61
C LYS A 71 16.02 -8.47 0.99
N THR A 72 15.85 -9.79 1.06
CA THR A 72 14.55 -10.38 1.41
C THR A 72 14.15 -10.03 2.85
N LEU A 73 15.09 -10.09 3.80
CA LEU A 73 14.87 -9.70 5.19
C LEU A 73 14.41 -8.24 5.30
N ASP A 74 15.16 -7.31 4.71
CA ASP A 74 14.89 -5.88 4.76
C ASP A 74 13.53 -5.55 4.16
N ALA A 75 13.17 -6.12 3.00
CA ALA A 75 11.85 -5.88 2.43
C ALA A 75 10.70 -6.44 3.28
N ILE A 76 10.85 -7.62 3.88
CA ILE A 76 9.84 -8.17 4.79
C ILE A 76 9.68 -7.26 6.01
N MET A 77 10.78 -6.80 6.59
CA MET A 77 10.74 -5.87 7.72
C MET A 77 10.08 -4.54 7.33
N ALA A 78 10.39 -3.99 6.16
CA ALA A 78 9.80 -2.76 5.67
C ALA A 78 8.28 -2.92 5.45
N LEU A 79 7.83 -4.04 4.88
CA LEU A 79 6.41 -4.39 4.74
C LEU A 79 5.71 -4.48 6.09
N GLN A 80 6.32 -5.15 7.07
CA GLN A 80 5.76 -5.26 8.42
C GLN A 80 5.63 -3.89 9.08
N ARG A 81 6.68 -3.06 9.01
CA ARG A 81 6.66 -1.70 9.57
C ARG A 81 5.58 -0.85 8.93
N PHE A 82 5.49 -0.86 7.61
CA PHE A 82 4.45 -0.13 6.88
C PHE A 82 3.05 -0.58 7.29
N TYR A 83 2.83 -1.89 7.46
CA TYR A 83 1.56 -2.42 7.90
C TYR A 83 1.16 -1.89 9.29
N PHE A 84 2.08 -1.94 10.26
CA PHE A 84 1.80 -1.53 11.65
C PHE A 84 1.85 -0.02 11.90
N SER A 85 2.32 0.78 10.94
CA SER A 85 2.34 2.24 11.05
C SER A 85 1.36 2.85 10.05
N ASP A 86 1.82 3.10 8.83
CA ASP A 86 1.13 3.90 7.82
C ASP A 86 -0.20 3.30 7.40
N PHE A 87 -0.27 1.97 7.20
CA PHE A 87 -1.50 1.35 6.74
C PHE A 87 -2.59 1.35 7.81
N GLN A 88 -2.25 1.10 9.07
CA GLN A 88 -3.21 1.20 10.17
C GLN A 88 -3.69 2.64 10.37
N THR A 89 -2.79 3.63 10.31
CA THR A 89 -3.18 5.05 10.35
C THR A 89 -4.06 5.43 9.16
N TYR A 90 -3.76 4.93 7.95
CA TYR A 90 -4.60 5.15 6.77
C TYR A 90 -6.02 4.61 6.98
N LEU A 91 -6.16 3.38 7.48
CA LEU A 91 -7.47 2.78 7.76
C LEU A 91 -8.26 3.57 8.80
N GLN A 92 -7.62 4.03 9.87
CA GLN A 92 -8.28 4.84 10.90
C GLN A 92 -8.80 6.18 10.34
N ASN A 93 -8.11 6.74 9.36
CA ASN A 93 -8.42 8.05 8.80
C ASN A 93 -9.18 8.00 7.46
N ILE A 94 -9.61 6.80 7.01
CA ILE A 94 -10.25 6.64 5.70
C ILE A 94 -11.63 7.29 5.64
N ILE A 95 -12.41 7.21 6.73
CA ILE A 95 -13.72 7.86 6.87
C ILE A 95 -13.52 9.14 7.66
N GLN A 96 -13.85 10.28 7.05
CA GLN A 96 -13.70 11.59 7.68
C GLN A 96 -14.98 12.38 7.58
N LEU A 97 -15.46 12.88 8.71
CA LEU A 97 -16.53 13.87 8.75
C LEU A 97 -15.99 15.21 8.22
N LYS A 98 -16.62 15.71 7.15
CA LYS A 98 -16.30 16.99 6.50
C LYS A 98 -17.27 18.12 6.88
N GLY A 99 -18.21 17.85 7.79
CA GLY A 99 -19.22 18.81 8.22
C GLY A 99 -20.38 18.91 7.22
N GLU A 100 -20.98 20.11 7.13
CA GLU A 100 -22.10 20.35 6.22
C GLU A 100 -21.69 20.26 4.75
N TYR A 101 -22.56 19.68 3.94
CA TYR A 101 -22.37 19.63 2.49
C TYR A 101 -22.33 21.04 1.89
N ALA A 102 -21.32 21.29 1.06
CA ALA A 102 -21.19 22.50 0.26
C ALA A 102 -21.12 22.12 -1.23
N SER A 103 -21.97 22.77 -2.05
CA SER A 103 -22.05 22.51 -3.49
C SER A 103 -20.80 22.91 -4.28
N THR A 104 -19.90 23.69 -3.67
CA THR A 104 -18.65 24.16 -4.26
C THR A 104 -17.44 23.26 -3.95
N VAL A 105 -17.60 22.27 -3.07
CA VAL A 105 -16.51 21.41 -2.59
C VAL A 105 -16.52 20.07 -3.33
N LYS A 106 -15.33 19.59 -3.69
CA LYS A 106 -15.13 18.22 -4.18
C LYS A 106 -14.81 17.30 -3.01
N TYR A 107 -15.68 16.32 -2.76
CA TYR A 107 -15.50 15.37 -1.66
C TYR A 107 -14.72 14.12 -2.12
N PRO A 108 -13.62 13.76 -1.45
CA PRO A 108 -12.98 12.47 -1.64
C PRO A 108 -13.90 11.30 -1.28
N LYS A 109 -13.61 10.12 -1.84
CA LYS A 109 -14.27 8.86 -1.45
C LYS A 109 -14.20 8.68 0.07
N TYR A 110 -15.29 8.19 0.66
CA TYR A 110 -15.47 7.97 2.10
C TYR A 110 -15.54 9.23 2.97
N SER A 111 -15.63 10.41 2.37
CA SER A 111 -16.02 11.61 3.11
C SER A 111 -17.45 11.48 3.60
N VAL A 112 -17.70 11.86 4.85
CA VAL A 112 -19.03 11.95 5.44
C VAL A 112 -19.44 13.42 5.51
N VAL A 113 -20.62 13.75 5.03
CA VAL A 113 -21.20 15.09 5.11
C VAL A 113 -22.57 15.05 5.77
N THR A 114 -22.97 16.15 6.39
CA THR A 114 -24.35 16.35 6.84
C THR A 114 -25.14 17.13 5.81
N TYR A 115 -26.39 16.75 5.58
CA TYR A 115 -27.28 17.40 4.63
C TYR A 115 -28.73 17.33 5.11
N ILE A 116 -29.49 18.40 4.87
CA ILE A 116 -30.88 18.47 5.32
C ILE A 116 -31.79 17.77 4.31
N VAL A 117 -32.53 16.78 4.79
CA VAL A 117 -33.55 16.06 4.04
C VAL A 117 -34.84 16.08 4.86
N HIS A 118 -35.92 16.62 4.30
CA HIS A 118 -37.21 16.78 4.99
C HIS A 118 -37.07 17.39 6.40
N ASP A 119 -36.39 18.53 6.49
CA ASP A 119 -36.15 19.30 7.72
C ASP A 119 -35.31 18.61 8.81
N ASN A 120 -34.71 17.45 8.50
CA ASN A 120 -33.83 16.73 9.40
C ASN A 120 -32.41 16.68 8.85
N THR A 121 -31.43 16.82 9.73
CA THR A 121 -30.02 16.66 9.36
C THR A 121 -29.67 15.18 9.30
N GLU A 122 -29.33 14.70 8.11
CA GLU A 122 -28.91 13.32 7.86
C GLU A 122 -27.44 13.29 7.44
N ALA A 123 -26.74 12.20 7.76
CA ALA A 123 -25.35 12.02 7.34
C ALA A 123 -25.27 11.12 6.11
N PHE A 124 -24.40 11.49 5.17
CA PHE A 124 -24.19 10.78 3.91
C PHE A 124 -22.71 10.50 3.71
N LEU A 125 -22.40 9.31 3.20
CA LEU A 125 -21.05 8.91 2.81
C LEU A 125 -20.88 8.97 1.30
N CYS A 126 -19.80 9.61 0.86
CA CYS A 126 -19.41 9.63 -0.54
C CYS A 126 -18.84 8.28 -0.98
N LEU A 127 -19.42 7.68 -2.01
CA LEU A 127 -19.05 6.37 -2.55
C LEU A 127 -17.96 6.44 -3.63
N SER A 128 -17.72 7.62 -4.20
CA SER A 128 -16.87 7.78 -5.39
C SER A 128 -15.79 8.83 -5.17
N GLY A 129 -14.55 8.51 -5.54
CA GLY A 129 -13.46 9.50 -5.58
C GLY A 129 -13.62 10.55 -6.69
N ASN A 130 -14.54 10.32 -7.63
CA ASN A 130 -14.82 11.19 -8.76
C ASN A 130 -16.25 11.75 -8.72
N CYS A 131 -16.81 11.97 -7.53
CA CYS A 131 -18.08 12.69 -7.38
C CYS A 131 -17.97 14.10 -8.02
N PRO A 132 -18.81 14.45 -9.01
CA PRO A 132 -18.80 15.79 -9.59
C PRO A 132 -19.16 16.86 -8.55
N ILE A 133 -18.50 18.01 -8.61
CA ILE A 133 -18.82 19.16 -7.76
C ILE A 133 -20.29 19.55 -7.96
N GLY A 134 -20.99 19.83 -6.87
CA GLY A 134 -22.42 20.17 -6.88
C GLY A 134 -23.37 18.97 -6.87
N THR A 135 -22.86 17.73 -6.87
CA THR A 135 -23.71 16.53 -6.77
C THR A 135 -24.31 16.41 -5.37
N PRO A 136 -25.64 16.55 -5.22
CA PRO A 136 -26.26 16.57 -3.90
C PRO A 136 -26.18 15.20 -3.20
N PRO A 137 -26.11 15.17 -1.85
CA PRO A 137 -26.07 13.92 -1.07
C PRO A 137 -27.25 12.97 -1.27
N THR A 138 -28.36 13.44 -1.83
CA THR A 138 -29.52 12.61 -2.20
C THR A 138 -29.30 11.79 -3.48
N ASN A 139 -28.23 12.02 -4.24
CA ASN A 139 -27.90 11.24 -5.43
C ASN A 139 -27.23 9.92 -5.05
N THR A 140 -28.00 8.83 -5.13
CA THR A 140 -27.58 7.48 -4.70
C THR A 140 -26.48 6.84 -5.56
N ASN A 141 -26.16 7.41 -6.73
CA ASN A 141 -25.02 6.94 -7.53
C ASN A 141 -23.68 7.35 -6.92
N PHE A 142 -23.66 8.41 -6.11
CA PHE A 142 -22.44 9.00 -5.55
C PHE A 142 -22.42 9.03 -4.02
N TRP A 143 -23.59 8.90 -3.39
CA TRP A 143 -23.77 9.02 -1.96
C TRP A 143 -24.62 7.87 -1.42
N THR A 144 -24.33 7.42 -0.21
CA THR A 144 -25.22 6.53 0.54
C THR A 144 -25.61 7.19 1.87
N PRO A 145 -26.87 7.09 2.29
CA PRO A 145 -27.25 7.44 3.65
C PRO A 145 -26.41 6.64 4.65
N TRP A 146 -25.89 7.31 5.66
CA TRP A 146 -25.16 6.69 6.78
C TRP A 146 -25.99 6.72 8.07
N THR A 147 -26.99 7.59 8.15
CA THR A 147 -27.99 7.59 9.22
C THR A 147 -29.17 6.69 8.86
N ALA A 148 -29.64 5.91 9.83
CA ALA A 148 -30.94 5.24 9.72
C ALA A 148 -32.05 6.24 10.09
N ARG A 149 -33.06 6.36 9.22
CA ARG A 149 -34.27 7.13 9.50
C ARG A 149 -35.37 6.16 9.94
N GLY A 150 -35.98 6.42 11.10
CA GLY A 150 -37.17 5.68 11.55
C GLY A 150 -38.38 5.99 10.67
N GLU A 151 -39.32 5.04 10.58
CA GLU A 151 -40.59 5.30 9.90
C GLU A 151 -41.33 6.45 10.57
N LYS A 152 -41.97 7.32 9.78
CA LYS A 152 -42.82 8.39 10.32
C LYS A 152 -43.97 7.72 11.07
N GLY A 153 -44.13 8.04 12.36
CA GLY A 153 -45.27 7.54 13.15
C GLY A 153 -46.61 7.99 12.56
N ASP A 154 -47.65 7.19 12.78
CA ASP A 154 -49.00 7.51 12.34
C ASP A 154 -49.42 8.89 12.85
N SER A 155 -50.07 9.67 11.98
CA SER A 155 -50.61 10.96 12.39
C SER A 155 -51.76 10.73 13.36
N GLY A 156 -51.70 11.33 14.55
CA GLY A 156 -52.74 11.20 15.57
C GLY A 156 -54.10 11.61 15.02
N THR A 157 -55.10 10.75 15.19
CA THR A 157 -56.49 11.05 14.83
C THR A 157 -56.97 12.27 15.62
N GLY A 158 -57.35 13.35 14.93
CA GLY A 158 -57.96 14.54 15.53
C GLY A 158 -57.07 15.78 15.71
N LEU A 159 -55.85 15.79 15.17
CA LEU A 159 -55.01 17.00 15.10
C LEU A 159 -55.17 17.67 13.74
N THR A 160 -56.13 18.60 13.64
CA THR A 160 -56.24 19.62 12.59
C THR A 160 -55.80 20.97 13.13
#